data_AF-A0A6N7Z1M2-F1
#
_entry.id   AF-A0A6N7Z1M2-F1
#
_cell.length_a   1.000
_cell.length_b   1.000
_cell.length_c   1.000
_cell.angle_alpha   90.00
_cell.angle_beta   90.00
_cell.angle_gamma   90.00
#
_symmetry.space_group_name_H-M   'P 1'
#
loop_
_entity.id
_entity.type
_entity.pdbx_description
1 polymer ?
#
loop_
_entity_poly.entity_id
_entity_poly.type
_entity_poly.pdbx_seq_one_letter_code
_entity_poly.pdbx_strand_id
1 'polypeptide(L)'
;MFTTLIRTQGVAGHPLSAGTLRRIQATLRAALNAAVRRGLIDRNPARYVELPPGRRPHPVVWTPPRIAQWRATLRAVRSGGVDGRADRHLPPRYPRA
;
A
#
# COMPACT_ATOMS: atom_id res chain seq x y z
N MET A 1 5.22 -18.41 11.06
CA MET A 1 6.51 -18.60 10.33
C MET A 1 6.84 -17.46 9.33
N PHE A 2 5.89 -16.76 8.67
CA PHE A 2 6.19 -15.51 7.90
C PHE A 2 6.03 -14.20 8.70
N THR A 3 5.52 -14.28 9.94
CA THR A 3 5.36 -13.14 10.86
C THR A 3 6.68 -12.47 11.26
N THR A 4 7.79 -13.19 11.18
CA THR A 4 9.13 -12.65 11.44
C THR A 4 9.57 -11.63 10.39
N LEU A 5 9.18 -11.82 9.11
CA LEU A 5 9.45 -10.85 8.03
C LEU A 5 8.57 -9.60 8.10
N ILE A 6 7.45 -9.65 8.84
CA ILE A 6 6.66 -8.45 9.13
C ILE A 6 7.45 -7.52 10.09
N ARG A 7 8.39 -8.08 10.86
CA ARG A 7 9.23 -7.35 11.81
C ARG A 7 10.47 -6.73 11.16
N THR A 8 10.94 -7.27 10.03
CA THR A 8 12.07 -6.70 9.29
C THR A 8 11.66 -5.38 8.64
N GLN A 9 12.36 -4.33 9.05
CA GLN A 9 12.18 -2.99 8.57
C GLN A 9 12.75 -2.88 7.14
N GLY A 10 12.02 -2.22 6.24
CA GLY A 10 12.57 -1.85 4.92
C GLY A 10 13.67 -0.80 5.06
N VAL A 11 14.25 -0.37 3.92
CA VAL A 11 15.31 0.66 3.84
C VAL A 11 14.98 1.95 4.61
N ALA A 12 13.69 2.23 4.85
CA ALA A 12 13.20 3.39 5.59
C ALA A 12 12.84 3.13 7.07
N GLY A 13 13.21 2.00 7.66
CA GLY A 13 12.90 1.70 9.07
C GLY A 13 11.42 1.35 9.37
N HIS A 14 10.59 1.23 8.33
CA HIS A 14 9.17 0.91 8.49
C HIS A 14 8.90 -0.55 8.15
N PRO A 15 8.06 -1.26 8.93
CA PRO A 15 7.63 -2.61 8.59
C PRO A 15 6.90 -2.61 7.24
N LEU A 16 7.11 -3.65 6.44
CA LEU A 16 6.46 -3.78 5.14
C LEU A 16 4.94 -3.85 5.30
N SER A 17 4.22 -3.06 4.49
CA SER A 17 2.75 -3.10 4.50
C SER A 17 2.24 -4.48 4.06
N ALA A 18 1.08 -4.89 4.57
CA ALA A 18 0.42 -6.14 4.15
C ALA A 18 0.18 -6.18 2.62
N GLY A 19 -0.08 -5.03 1.99
CA GLY A 19 -0.21 -4.93 0.53
C GLY A 19 1.10 -5.23 -0.20
N THR A 20 2.22 -4.73 0.32
CA THR A 20 3.56 -5.01 -0.22
C THR A 20 3.90 -6.50 -0.13
N LEU A 21 3.68 -7.12 1.03
CA LEU A 21 3.92 -8.55 1.23
C LEU A 21 3.11 -9.41 0.26
N ARG A 22 1.84 -9.06 0.03
CA ARG A 22 1.00 -9.76 -0.95
C ARG A 22 1.51 -9.61 -2.38
N ARG A 23 2.00 -8.44 -2.77
CA ARG A 23 2.61 -8.24 -4.10
C ARG A 23 3.86 -9.09 -4.28
N ILE A 24 4.72 -9.13 -3.27
CA ILE A 24 5.92 -9.99 -3.26
C ILE A 24 5.51 -11.46 -3.42
N GLN A 25 4.56 -11.93 -2.62
CA GLN A 25 4.08 -13.31 -2.69
C GLN A 25 3.44 -13.65 -4.04
N ALA A 26 2.68 -12.74 -4.65
CA ALA A 26 2.12 -12.92 -5.98
C ALA A 26 3.21 -13.07 -7.06
N THR A 27 4.24 -12.22 -7.04
CA THR A 27 5.38 -12.30 -7.96
C THR A 27 6.14 -13.61 -7.80
N LEU A 28 6.45 -14.00 -6.55
CA LEU A 28 7.12 -15.27 -6.26
C LEU A 28 6.28 -16.46 -6.71
N ARG A 29 4.98 -16.45 -6.46
CA ARG A 29 4.08 -17.51 -6.89
C ARG A 29 4.07 -17.65 -8.41
N ALA A 30 4.07 -16.54 -9.15
CA ALA A 30 4.12 -16.55 -10.61
C ALA A 30 5.46 -17.11 -11.15
N ALA A 31 6.59 -16.66 -10.60
CA ALA A 31 7.91 -17.14 -10.98
C ALA A 31 8.10 -18.63 -10.68
N LEU A 32 7.69 -19.07 -9.50
CA LEU A 32 7.78 -20.48 -9.08
C LEU A 32 6.82 -21.37 -9.87
N ASN A 33 5.64 -20.88 -10.24
CA ASN A 33 4.78 -21.60 -11.18
C ASN A 33 5.43 -21.77 -12.55
N ALA A 34 6.19 -20.78 -13.03
CA ALA A 34 6.95 -20.93 -14.28
C ALA A 34 8.06 -21.98 -14.14
N ALA A 35 8.73 -22.06 -12.98
CA ALA A 35 9.73 -23.08 -12.71
C ALA A 35 9.12 -24.50 -12.66
N VAL A 36 7.95 -24.68 -12.04
CA VAL A 36 7.21 -25.96 -12.06
C VAL A 36 6.87 -26.38 -13.50
N ARG A 37 6.36 -25.45 -14.32
CA ARG A 37 6.03 -25.76 -15.74
C ARG A 37 7.25 -26.14 -16.57
N ARG A 38 8.43 -25.67 -16.18
CA ARG A 38 9.72 -26.01 -16.82
C ARG A 38 10.34 -27.28 -16.23
N GLY A 39 9.72 -27.93 -15.25
CA GLY A 39 10.25 -29.12 -14.59
C GLY A 39 11.47 -28.87 -13.71
N LEU A 40 11.74 -27.61 -13.32
CA LEU A 40 12.90 -27.28 -12.48
C LEU A 40 12.66 -27.59 -10.99
N ILE A 41 11.39 -27.63 -10.59
CA ILE A 41 10.94 -27.96 -9.24
C ILE A 41 9.60 -28.71 -9.32
N ASP A 42 9.37 -29.64 -8.40
CA ASP A 42 8.17 -30.48 -8.43
C ASP A 42 6.90 -29.73 -8.01
N ARG A 43 7.02 -28.81 -7.06
CA ARG A 43 5.87 -28.10 -6.47
C ARG A 43 6.21 -26.67 -6.11
N ASN A 44 5.21 -25.80 -6.19
CA ASN A 44 5.35 -24.39 -5.82
C ASN A 44 5.21 -24.20 -4.29
N PRO A 45 6.30 -23.87 -3.57
CA PRO A 45 6.24 -23.64 -2.13
C PRO A 45 5.43 -22.38 -1.75
N ALA A 46 5.31 -21.39 -2.64
CA ALA A 46 4.56 -20.16 -2.36
C ALA A 46 3.04 -20.38 -2.24
N ARG A 47 2.52 -21.57 -2.55
CA ARG A 47 1.11 -21.91 -2.35
C ARG A 47 0.75 -22.07 -0.87
N TYR A 48 1.72 -22.42 -0.03
CA TYR A 48 1.52 -22.70 1.40
C TYR A 48 1.78 -21.47 2.27
N VAL A 49 2.07 -20.32 1.66
CA VAL A 49 2.36 -19.09 2.39
C VAL A 49 1.06 -18.38 2.72
N GLU A 50 0.73 -18.35 4.02
CA GLU A 50 -0.36 -17.58 4.57
C GLU A 50 0.11 -16.18 4.94
N LEU A 51 -0.53 -15.18 4.36
CA LEU A 51 -0.30 -13.77 4.69
C LEU A 51 -1.58 -13.18 5.31
N PRO A 52 -1.44 -12.29 6.32
CA PRO A 52 -2.60 -11.62 6.89
C PRO A 52 -3.36 -10.86 5.80
N PRO A 53 -4.71 -10.83 5.88
CA PRO A 53 -5.51 -10.09 4.93
C PRO A 53 -5.09 -8.61 4.93
N GLY A 54 -4.80 -8.07 3.75
CA GLY A 54 -4.52 -6.65 3.61
C GLY A 54 -5.80 -5.84 3.84
N ARG A 55 -5.71 -4.78 4.65
CA ARG A 55 -6.81 -3.82 4.80
C ARG A 55 -7.07 -3.17 3.44
N ARG A 56 -8.25 -3.39 2.87
CA ARG A 56 -8.68 -2.69 1.66
C ARG A 56 -8.78 -1.19 1.99
N PRO A 57 -8.11 -0.30 1.24
CA PRO A 57 -8.33 1.12 1.40
C PRO A 57 -9.79 1.41 1.05
N HIS A 58 -10.51 2.08 1.95
CA HIS A 58 -11.86 2.55 1.63
C HIS A 58 -11.71 3.75 0.70
N PRO A 59 -12.47 3.80 -0.40
CA PRO A 59 -12.47 4.96 -1.27
C PRO A 59 -12.95 6.17 -0.46
N VAL A 60 -12.22 7.26 -0.58
CA VAL A 60 -12.60 8.54 0.00
C VAL A 60 -13.67 9.15 -0.90
N VAL A 61 -14.93 9.17 -0.43
CA VAL A 61 -16.05 9.74 -1.20
C VAL A 61 -15.93 11.27 -1.26
N TRP A 62 -16.08 11.85 -2.44
CA TRP A 62 -16.06 13.30 -2.64
C TRP A 62 -17.42 13.90 -2.30
N THR A 63 -17.66 14.11 -1.00
CA THR A 63 -18.85 14.81 -0.51
C THR A 63 -18.73 16.32 -0.76
N PRO A 64 -19.84 17.07 -0.91
CA PRO A 64 -19.81 18.52 -1.10
C PRO A 64 -18.95 19.30 -0.09
N PRO A 65 -18.98 19.00 1.24
CA PRO A 65 -18.11 19.66 2.21
C PRO A 65 -16.61 19.41 1.95
N ARG A 66 -16.25 18.17 1.60
CA ARG A 66 -14.88 17.76 1.28
C ARG A 66 -14.36 18.46 0.01
N ILE A 67 -15.22 18.65 -0.99
CA ILE A 67 -14.89 19.43 -2.20
C ILE A 67 -14.64 20.89 -1.84
N ALA A 68 -15.47 21.49 -0.98
CA ALA A 68 -15.32 22.88 -0.54
C ALA A 68 -13.99 23.10 0.21
N GLN A 69 -13.65 22.19 1.14
CA GLN A 69 -12.38 22.22 1.87
C GLN A 69 -11.18 22.07 0.91
N TRP A 70 -11.23 21.11 -0.01
CA TRP A 70 -10.17 20.92 -1.00
C TRP A 70 -9.97 22.17 -1.88
N ARG A 71 -11.06 22.81 -2.33
CA ARG A 71 -10.99 24.08 -3.08
C ARG A 71 -10.39 25.23 -2.26
N ALA A 72 -10.66 25.28 -0.95
CA ALA A 72 -10.09 26.28 -0.06
C ALA A 72 -8.58 26.08 0.11
N THR A 73 -8.12 24.83 0.33
CA THR A 73 -6.70 24.48 0.35
C THR A 73 -6.03 24.86 -0.97
N LEU A 74 -6.64 24.56 -2.13
CA LEU A 74 -6.11 24.95 -3.44
C LEU A 74 -6.03 26.47 -3.65
N ARG A 75 -6.92 27.26 -3.03
CA ARG A 75 -6.82 28.72 -3.07
C ARG A 75 -5.65 29.19 -2.21
N ALA A 76 -5.54 28.70 -0.97
CA ALA A 76 -4.44 29.05 -0.07
C ALA A 76 -3.05 28.70 -0.62
N VAL A 77 -2.91 27.51 -1.24
CA VAL A 77 -1.68 27.10 -1.94
C VAL A 77 -1.34 28.08 -3.07
N ARG A 78 -2.33 28.51 -3.86
CA ARG A 78 -2.14 29.50 -4.94
C ARG A 78 -1.83 30.91 -4.43
N SER A 79 -2.30 31.25 -3.22
CA SER A 79 -2.00 32.52 -2.56
C SER A 79 -0.58 32.61 -1.99
N GLY A 80 0.25 31.57 -2.15
CA GLY A 80 1.68 31.59 -1.78
C GLY A 80 1.97 31.17 -0.33
N GLY A 81 0.98 30.72 0.44
CA GLY A 81 1.15 30.35 1.85
C GLY A 81 0.85 28.89 2.10
N VAL A 82 1.80 27.98 1.80
CA VAL A 82 2.00 26.72 2.52
C VAL A 82 3.30 26.05 2.09
N ASP A 83 4.07 25.64 3.10
CA ASP A 83 5.37 24.98 2.96
C ASP A 83 5.25 23.70 2.12
N GLY A 84 5.98 23.66 1.00
CA GLY A 84 5.79 22.70 -0.08
C GLY A 84 6.18 21.25 0.23
N ARG A 85 6.40 20.84 1.49
CA ARG A 85 6.76 19.46 1.88
C ARG A 85 5.63 18.65 2.49
N ALA A 86 4.54 19.25 2.98
CA ALA A 86 3.55 18.52 3.78
C ALA A 86 2.47 17.78 2.96
N ASP A 87 1.95 18.37 1.87
CA ASP A 87 0.58 18.03 1.45
C ASP A 87 0.37 17.79 -0.06
N ARG A 88 1.40 17.39 -0.82
CA ARG A 88 1.32 17.52 -2.29
C ARG A 88 0.19 16.74 -2.98
N HIS A 89 -0.40 15.68 -2.41
CA HIS A 89 -1.50 14.98 -3.10
C HIS A 89 -2.59 14.35 -2.22
N LEU A 90 -2.56 14.54 -0.89
CA LEU A 90 -3.55 13.88 -0.03
C LEU A 90 -4.56 14.91 0.52
N PRO A 91 -5.88 14.75 0.30
CA PRO A 91 -6.85 15.48 1.11
C PRO A 91 -6.59 15.17 2.59
N PRO A 92 -6.90 16.08 3.53
CA PRO A 92 -6.62 15.90 4.95
C PRO A 92 -7.14 14.53 5.41
N ARG A 93 -6.37 13.84 6.26
CA ARG A 93 -6.75 12.53 6.79
C ARG A 93 -8.02 12.70 7.64
N TYR A 94 -9.19 12.58 7.01
CA TYR A 94 -10.45 12.65 7.71
C TYR A 94 -10.57 11.44 8.65
N PRO A 95 -11.10 11.64 9.87
CA PRO A 95 -11.44 10.52 10.74
C PRO A 95 -12.36 9.58 9.98
N ARG A 96 -12.10 8.28 10.13
CA ARG A 96 -13.00 7.24 9.59
C ARG A 96 -14.31 7.36 10.36
N ALA A 97 -15.41 7.57 9.64
CA ALA A 97 -16.74 7.28 10.14
C ALA A 97 -16.86 5.77 10.45
#